data_AF-Q2MLS3-F1
#
_entry.id   AF-Q2MLS3-F1
#
_cell.length_a   1.000
_cell.length_b   1.000
_cell.length_c   1.000
_cell.angle_alpha   90.00
_cell.angle_beta   90.00
_cell.angle_gamma   90.00
#
_symmetry.space_group_name_H-M   'P 1'
#
loop_
_entity.id
_entity.type
_entity.pdbx_description
1 polymer ?
#
loop_
_entity_poly.entity_id
_entity_poly.type
_entity_poly.pdbx_seq_one_letter_code
_entity_poly.pdbx_strand_id
1 'polypeptide(L)'
;MTHMSDHTAPADLSSLYPDNRIQMVVSSFGYLHGEPIEADVTLDARRQFRNPHDDPGMRYRTGTDSAVRQHVLNTPGVRAIIDNTVRLALDLFVEVADPRFRMVTIAVGCAGGRHRSVAMAEEIASGLRSRGVGVDVEHRDIDKPVIETPASPVPPAEASGTPWPRSSTAWMTSSAVATPTLI
;
A
#
# COMPACT_ATOMS: atom_id res chain seq x y z
N MET A 1 32.19 19.48 -12.50
CA MET A 1 31.28 18.32 -12.59
C MET A 1 31.54 17.47 -11.37
N THR A 2 30.76 17.67 -10.31
CA THR A 2 30.88 16.88 -9.09
C THR A 2 30.39 15.48 -9.38
N HIS A 3 31.23 14.48 -9.09
CA HIS A 3 30.88 13.07 -9.17
C HIS A 3 29.55 12.83 -8.44
N MET A 4 28.54 12.38 -9.18
CA MET A 4 27.38 11.74 -8.60
C MET A 4 27.87 10.35 -8.20
N SER A 5 28.28 10.22 -6.94
CA SER A 5 28.62 8.91 -6.36
C SER A 5 27.41 7.99 -6.55
N ASP A 6 27.65 6.73 -6.84
CA ASP A 6 26.59 5.74 -6.99
C ASP A 6 25.96 5.52 -5.60
N HIS A 7 24.94 6.31 -5.26
CA HIS A 7 24.23 6.32 -3.98
C HIS A 7 23.25 5.15 -3.92
N THR A 8 23.79 3.95 -3.75
CA THR A 8 22.98 2.74 -3.56
C THR A 8 23.22 2.23 -2.15
N ALA A 9 22.15 2.11 -1.35
CA ALA A 9 22.22 1.45 -0.05
C ALA A 9 22.89 0.06 -0.17
N PRO A 10 23.75 -0.34 0.78
CA PRO A 10 24.41 -1.64 0.76
C PRO A 10 23.42 -2.79 0.57
N ALA A 11 23.83 -3.82 -0.16
CA ALA A 11 22.98 -4.99 -0.41
C ALA A 11 22.65 -5.79 0.86
N ASP A 12 23.48 -5.68 1.90
CA ASP A 12 23.31 -6.31 3.21
C ASP A 12 23.75 -5.32 4.31
N LEU A 13 22.88 -5.07 5.28
CA LEU A 13 23.13 -4.18 6.41
C LEU A 13 23.46 -4.91 7.71
N SER A 14 23.46 -6.25 7.71
CA SER A 14 23.66 -7.07 8.92
C SER A 14 25.00 -6.77 9.62
N SER A 15 26.05 -6.48 8.86
CA SER A 15 27.39 -6.16 9.40
C SER A 15 27.46 -4.81 10.11
N LEU A 16 26.52 -3.90 9.85
CA LEU A 16 26.47 -2.59 10.48
C LEU A 16 25.81 -2.65 11.87
N TYR A 17 24.99 -3.68 12.14
CA TYR A 17 24.17 -3.78 13.37
C TYR A 17 24.07 -5.23 13.89
N PRO A 18 25.11 -5.74 14.57
CA PRO A 18 25.21 -7.15 14.99
C PRO A 18 24.20 -7.61 16.07
N ASP A 19 23.42 -6.69 16.65
CA ASP A 19 22.54 -6.96 17.80
C ASP A 19 21.09 -7.34 17.44
N ASN A 20 20.73 -7.51 16.15
CA ASN A 20 19.36 -7.83 15.71
C ASN A 20 18.28 -6.85 16.25
N ARG A 21 18.67 -5.59 16.50
CA ARG A 21 17.74 -4.54 16.97
C ARG A 21 16.72 -4.23 15.90
N ILE A 22 15.47 -4.00 16.30
CA ILE A 22 14.44 -3.47 15.39
C ILE A 22 14.88 -2.08 14.93
N GLN A 23 15.01 -1.94 13.62
CA GLN A 23 15.47 -0.73 12.92
C GLN A 23 14.31 -0.09 12.14
N MET A 24 13.29 -0.87 11.80
CA MET A 24 12.13 -0.40 11.06
C MET A 24 10.83 -1.00 11.57
N VAL A 25 9.76 -0.22 11.45
CA VAL A 25 8.38 -0.66 11.70
C VAL A 25 7.56 -0.47 10.42
N VAL A 26 6.87 -1.52 10.02
CA VAL A 26 5.94 -1.48 8.88
C VAL A 26 4.52 -1.69 9.40
N SER A 27 3.73 -0.63 9.41
CA SER A 27 2.36 -0.65 9.91
C SER A 27 1.35 -0.65 8.77
N SER A 28 0.23 -1.35 8.95
CA SER A 28 -0.90 -1.34 8.01
C SER A 28 -2.16 -0.78 8.68
N PHE A 29 -2.96 -0.02 7.94
CA PHE A 29 -4.17 0.61 8.48
C PHE A 29 -5.30 0.79 7.46
N GLY A 30 -6.50 1.09 7.98
CA GLY A 30 -7.72 1.42 7.25
C GLY A 30 -8.12 2.87 7.40
N TYR A 31 -8.23 3.61 6.28
CA TYR A 31 -8.69 5.00 6.26
C TYR A 31 -10.13 5.19 6.75
N LEU A 32 -10.97 4.15 6.64
CA LEU A 32 -12.35 4.19 7.12
C LEU A 32 -12.47 3.90 8.63
N HIS A 33 -11.38 3.52 9.29
CA HIS A 33 -11.35 3.23 10.73
C HIS A 33 -10.67 4.33 11.56
N GLY A 34 -10.12 5.35 10.91
CA GLY A 34 -9.47 6.50 11.55
C GLY A 34 -8.43 7.16 10.66
N GLU A 35 -7.79 8.19 11.20
CA GLU A 35 -6.73 8.93 10.52
C GLU A 35 -5.54 8.04 10.12
N PRO A 36 -4.74 8.45 9.12
CA PRO A 36 -3.50 7.77 8.78
C PRO A 36 -2.56 7.60 9.98
N ILE A 37 -1.81 6.51 9.98
CA ILE A 37 -0.69 6.35 10.92
C ILE A 37 0.40 7.34 10.50
N GLU A 38 0.90 8.13 11.45
CA GLU A 38 2.07 8.99 11.22
C GLU A 38 3.29 8.11 10.97
N ALA A 39 3.96 8.32 9.83
CA ALA A 39 5.11 7.54 9.42
C ALA A 39 6.01 8.37 8.52
N ASP A 40 7.31 8.03 8.45
CA ASP A 40 8.26 8.67 7.54
C ASP A 40 7.85 8.44 6.07
N VAL A 41 7.30 7.27 5.77
CA VAL A 41 6.75 6.92 4.45
C VAL A 41 5.32 6.41 4.59
N THR A 42 4.37 7.01 3.88
CA THR A 42 2.99 6.50 3.79
C THR A 42 2.63 6.10 2.36
N LEU A 43 2.19 4.87 2.17
CA LEU A 43 1.65 4.34 0.92
C LEU A 43 0.12 4.24 0.96
N ASP A 44 -0.56 4.98 0.10
CA ASP A 44 -2.01 4.87 -0.09
C ASP A 44 -2.38 3.82 -1.14
N ALA A 45 -2.92 2.69 -0.69
CA ALA A 45 -3.33 1.55 -1.50
C ALA A 45 -4.84 1.50 -1.82
N ARG A 46 -5.57 2.61 -1.73
CA ARG A 46 -7.03 2.62 -1.88
C ARG A 46 -7.55 2.40 -3.30
N ARG A 47 -6.85 2.82 -4.37
CA ARG A 47 -7.45 2.88 -5.71
C ARG A 47 -6.74 2.04 -6.79
N GLN A 48 -5.43 1.88 -6.70
CA GLN A 48 -4.59 1.41 -7.80
C GLN A 48 -4.39 -0.11 -7.79
N PHE A 49 -4.95 -0.81 -6.79
CA PHE A 49 -4.72 -2.22 -6.53
C PHE A 49 -6.01 -3.02 -6.61
N ARG A 50 -5.92 -4.27 -7.10
CA ARG A 50 -7.03 -5.21 -7.13
C ARG A 50 -7.65 -5.33 -5.75
N ASN A 51 -8.98 -5.37 -5.69
CA ASN A 51 -9.73 -5.26 -4.45
C ASN A 51 -10.33 -6.62 -4.03
N PRO A 52 -9.75 -7.31 -3.03
CA PRO A 52 -10.28 -8.61 -2.58
C PRO A 52 -11.69 -8.53 -1.96
N HIS A 53 -12.16 -7.33 -1.60
CA HIS A 53 -13.49 -7.14 -1.05
C HIS A 53 -14.62 -7.45 -2.05
N ASP A 54 -14.34 -7.40 -3.35
CA ASP A 54 -15.34 -7.65 -4.39
C ASP A 54 -15.61 -9.16 -4.59
N ASP A 55 -14.75 -10.02 -4.05
CA ASP A 55 -14.93 -11.47 -4.03
C ASP A 55 -15.50 -11.92 -2.66
N PRO A 56 -16.70 -12.52 -2.61
CA PRO A 56 -17.29 -13.00 -1.36
C PRO A 56 -16.41 -13.99 -0.58
N GLY A 57 -15.62 -14.81 -1.28
CA GLY A 57 -14.70 -15.79 -0.67
C GLY A 57 -13.43 -15.17 -0.08
N MET A 58 -13.13 -13.91 -0.41
CA MET A 58 -12.00 -13.15 0.15
C MET A 58 -12.43 -12.05 1.12
N ARG A 59 -13.68 -11.58 1.07
CA ARG A 59 -14.17 -10.42 1.82
C ARG A 59 -13.90 -10.46 3.33
N TYR A 60 -13.99 -11.63 3.95
CA TYR A 60 -13.79 -11.82 5.39
C TYR A 60 -12.40 -12.35 5.76
N ARG A 61 -11.54 -12.56 4.77
CA ARG A 61 -10.14 -12.99 4.94
C ARG A 61 -9.25 -11.77 5.18
N THR A 62 -7.95 -11.97 5.39
CA THR A 62 -7.02 -10.86 5.61
C THR A 62 -5.88 -10.91 4.61
N GLY A 63 -5.07 -9.85 4.53
CA GLY A 63 -3.88 -9.84 3.68
C GLY A 63 -2.80 -10.84 4.08
N THR A 64 -2.89 -11.50 5.24
CA THR A 64 -1.97 -12.58 5.63
C THR A 64 -2.35 -13.90 4.97
N ASP A 65 -3.62 -14.08 4.57
CA ASP A 65 -4.07 -15.22 3.78
C ASP A 65 -3.42 -15.26 2.40
N SER A 66 -2.90 -16.42 2.01
CA SER A 66 -2.18 -16.61 0.74
C SER A 66 -3.01 -16.22 -0.48
N ALA A 67 -4.30 -16.57 -0.52
CA ALA A 67 -5.19 -16.25 -1.62
C ALA A 67 -5.41 -14.73 -1.78
N VAL A 68 -5.66 -14.03 -0.67
CA VAL A 68 -5.83 -12.57 -0.65
C VAL A 68 -4.52 -11.90 -1.04
N ARG A 69 -3.40 -12.33 -0.45
CA ARG A 69 -2.07 -11.78 -0.73
C ARG A 69 -1.72 -11.91 -2.21
N GLN A 70 -1.88 -13.09 -2.79
CA GLN A 70 -1.65 -13.32 -4.21
C GLN A 70 -2.59 -12.48 -5.09
N HIS A 71 -3.86 -12.36 -4.72
CA HIS A 71 -4.80 -11.51 -5.46
C HIS A 71 -4.32 -10.05 -5.51
N VAL A 72 -3.84 -9.50 -4.39
CA VAL A 72 -3.26 -8.16 -4.32
C VAL A 72 -1.97 -8.07 -5.15
N LEU A 73 -1.05 -9.02 -4.97
CA LEU A 73 0.25 -9.05 -5.65
C LEU A 73 0.19 -9.29 -7.16
N ASN A 74 -0.94 -9.80 -7.66
CA ASN A 74 -1.21 -9.93 -9.09
C ASN A 74 -1.71 -8.62 -9.72
N THR A 75 -1.78 -7.52 -8.96
CA THR A 75 -1.96 -6.18 -9.53
C THR A 75 -0.74 -5.81 -10.37
N PRO A 76 -0.88 -5.42 -11.65
CA PRO A 76 0.24 -4.95 -12.46
C PRO A 76 1.01 -3.81 -11.77
N GLY A 77 2.33 -3.96 -11.62
CA GLY A 77 3.21 -2.95 -11.04
C GLY A 77 3.32 -2.95 -9.50
N VAL A 78 2.50 -3.69 -8.76
CA VAL A 78 2.55 -3.69 -7.28
C VAL A 78 3.88 -4.18 -6.72
N ARG A 79 4.49 -5.19 -7.35
CA ARG A 79 5.82 -5.70 -6.94
C ARG A 79 6.89 -4.64 -7.08
N ALA A 80 6.92 -3.93 -8.21
CA ALA A 80 7.85 -2.83 -8.41
C ALA A 80 7.63 -1.67 -7.41
N ILE A 81 6.38 -1.40 -7.02
CA ILE A 81 6.08 -0.42 -5.96
C ILE A 81 6.66 -0.90 -4.62
N ILE A 82 6.42 -2.15 -4.24
CA ILE A 82 6.96 -2.76 -3.02
C ILE A 82 8.49 -2.68 -3.02
N ASP A 83 9.15 -3.12 -4.09
CA ASP A 83 10.61 -3.11 -4.23
C ASP A 83 11.18 -1.68 -4.13
N ASN A 84 10.52 -0.71 -4.75
CA ASN A 84 10.93 0.69 -4.66
C ASN A 84 10.73 1.27 -3.26
N THR A 85 9.70 0.87 -2.53
CA THR A 85 9.49 1.27 -1.14
C THR A 85 10.55 0.67 -0.22
N VAL A 86 10.91 -0.60 -0.43
CA VAL A 86 12.02 -1.24 0.28
C VAL A 86 13.31 -0.45 0.04
N ARG A 87 13.62 -0.10 -1.21
CA ARG A 87 14.80 0.72 -1.53
C ARG A 87 14.76 2.10 -0.84
N LEU A 88 13.64 2.81 -0.94
CA LEU A 88 13.46 4.11 -0.29
C LEU A 88 13.69 4.04 1.23
N ALA A 89 13.15 3.02 1.88
CA ALA A 89 13.31 2.84 3.32
C ALA A 89 14.78 2.58 3.72
N LEU A 90 15.51 1.81 2.91
CA LEU A 90 16.94 1.57 3.10
C LEU A 90 17.75 2.86 2.90
N ASP A 91 17.45 3.64 1.87
CA ASP A 91 18.13 4.91 1.60
C ASP A 91 17.88 5.91 2.75
N LEU A 92 16.65 6.02 3.25
CA LEU A 92 16.31 6.84 4.42
C LEU A 92 17.10 6.41 5.67
N PHE A 93 17.26 5.10 5.86
CA PHE A 93 17.98 4.56 6.99
C PHE A 93 19.49 4.77 6.91
N VAL A 94 20.08 4.68 5.72
CA VAL A 94 21.53 4.81 5.52
C VAL A 94 21.97 6.28 5.45
N GLU A 95 21.21 7.13 4.76
CA GLU A 95 21.64 8.49 4.41
C GLU A 95 21.09 9.58 5.35
N VAL A 96 19.90 9.38 5.93
CA VAL A 96 19.19 10.42 6.69
C VAL A 96 19.19 10.17 8.19
N ALA A 97 19.26 8.91 8.62
CA ALA A 97 19.32 8.55 10.03
C ALA A 97 20.77 8.52 10.54
N ASP A 98 21.07 9.24 11.63
CA ASP A 98 22.28 8.96 12.40
C ASP A 98 22.22 7.49 12.87
N PRO A 99 23.24 6.66 12.58
CA PRO A 99 23.26 5.22 12.84
C PRO A 99 23.04 4.84 14.31
N ARG A 100 23.03 5.79 15.24
CA ARG A 100 22.93 5.48 16.66
C ARG A 100 21.51 5.30 17.18
N PHE A 101 20.45 5.95 16.65
CA PHE A 101 19.15 5.95 17.38
C PHE A 101 17.83 6.13 16.59
N ARG A 102 17.79 6.27 15.27
CA ARG A 102 16.52 6.54 14.57
C ARG A 102 15.96 5.30 13.86
N MET A 103 14.70 4.99 14.14
CA MET A 103 13.90 3.96 13.48
C MET A 103 13.19 4.56 12.26
N VAL A 104 13.13 3.83 11.14
CA VAL A 104 12.32 4.23 9.97
C VAL A 104 10.95 3.60 10.06
N THR A 105 9.91 4.41 9.90
CA THR A 105 8.52 3.98 9.99
C THR A 105 7.83 4.05 8.63
N ILE A 106 7.13 2.97 8.27
CA ILE A 106 6.41 2.86 7.00
C ILE A 106 4.96 2.52 7.30
N ALA A 107 4.02 3.32 6.81
CA ALA A 107 2.59 3.05 6.91
C ALA A 107 1.99 2.69 5.55
N VAL A 108 1.21 1.63 5.48
CA VAL A 108 0.43 1.26 4.29
C VAL A 108 -1.06 1.34 4.61
N GLY A 109 -1.78 2.22 3.92
CA GLY A 109 -3.19 2.45 4.13
C GLY A 109 -4.05 1.86 3.01
N CYS A 110 -5.13 1.16 3.34
CA CYS A 110 -6.20 0.87 2.37
C CYS A 110 -7.56 1.30 2.96
N ALA A 111 -8.67 1.03 2.30
CA ALA A 111 -9.97 1.51 2.79
C ALA A 111 -10.32 0.93 4.17
N GLY A 112 -10.38 -0.39 4.30
CA GLY A 112 -10.75 -1.09 5.54
C GLY A 112 -9.58 -1.67 6.34
N GLY A 113 -8.33 -1.48 5.92
CA GLY A 113 -7.16 -1.92 6.69
C GLY A 113 -6.93 -3.43 6.79
N ARG A 114 -7.72 -4.25 6.09
CA ARG A 114 -7.73 -5.72 6.21
C ARG A 114 -6.98 -6.48 5.11
N HIS A 115 -6.98 -5.96 3.87
CA HIS A 115 -6.54 -6.72 2.69
C HIS A 115 -5.26 -6.16 2.05
N ARG A 116 -5.40 -5.10 1.25
CA ARG A 116 -4.32 -4.54 0.42
C ARG A 116 -3.17 -3.99 1.27
N SER A 117 -3.51 -3.23 2.32
CA SER A 117 -2.54 -2.66 3.25
C SER A 117 -1.73 -3.75 3.95
N VAL A 118 -2.40 -4.77 4.49
CA VAL A 118 -1.78 -5.90 5.19
C VAL A 118 -0.85 -6.67 4.24
N ALA A 119 -1.36 -7.05 3.06
CA ALA A 119 -0.59 -7.82 2.08
C ALA A 119 0.68 -7.08 1.63
N MET A 120 0.59 -5.77 1.38
CA MET A 120 1.75 -4.97 0.98
C MET A 120 2.72 -4.74 2.14
N ALA A 121 2.22 -4.50 3.36
CA ALA A 121 3.06 -4.33 4.55
C ALA A 121 3.92 -5.56 4.83
N GLU A 122 3.32 -6.76 4.76
CA GLU A 122 4.03 -8.03 4.93
C GLU A 122 5.13 -8.24 3.87
N GLU A 123 4.86 -7.89 2.62
CA GLU A 123 5.81 -8.07 1.51
C GLU A 123 6.94 -7.04 1.57
N ILE A 124 6.66 -5.80 1.99
CA ILE A 124 7.70 -4.80 2.28
C ILE A 124 8.60 -5.28 3.42
N ALA A 125 8.01 -5.76 4.52
CA ALA A 125 8.77 -6.25 5.67
C ALA A 125 9.62 -7.48 5.31
N SER A 126 9.08 -8.41 4.51
CA SER A 126 9.82 -9.54 3.95
C SER A 126 11.02 -9.07 3.12
N GLY A 127 10.82 -8.09 2.23
CA GLY A 127 11.87 -7.49 1.42
C GLY A 127 12.98 -6.87 2.27
N LEU A 128 12.62 -6.10 3.30
CA LEU A 128 13.58 -5.48 4.23
C LEU A 128 14.35 -6.52 5.06
N ARG A 129 13.66 -7.54 5.59
CA ARG A 129 14.31 -8.64 6.33
C ARG A 129 15.31 -9.40 5.47
N SER A 130 15.01 -9.58 4.18
CA SER A 130 15.94 -10.21 3.23
C SER A 130 17.24 -9.43 3.02
N ARG A 131 17.28 -8.14 3.41
CA ARG A 131 18.46 -7.27 3.39
C ARG A 131 19.18 -7.18 4.74
N GLY A 132 18.81 -8.03 5.70
CA GLY A 132 19.43 -8.07 7.03
C GLY A 132 18.92 -7.01 8.01
N VAL A 133 17.81 -6.34 7.70
CA VAL A 133 17.20 -5.32 8.58
C VAL A 133 16.30 -5.98 9.62
N GLY A 134 16.42 -5.57 10.88
CA GLY A 134 15.46 -5.92 11.92
C GLY A 134 14.14 -5.17 11.73
N VAL A 135 13.05 -5.87 11.44
CA VAL A 135 11.75 -5.26 11.10
C VAL A 135 10.62 -5.82 11.95
N ASP A 136 9.84 -4.91 12.55
CA ASP A 136 8.57 -5.23 13.18
C ASP A 136 7.38 -4.88 12.27
N VAL A 137 6.28 -5.62 12.40
CA VAL A 137 5.09 -5.44 11.56
C VAL A 137 3.86 -5.30 12.44
N GLU A 138 3.09 -4.24 12.20
CA GLU A 138 1.89 -3.94 12.97
C GLU A 138 0.67 -3.82 12.06
N HIS A 139 -0.46 -4.39 12.46
CA HIS A 139 -1.70 -4.27 11.70
C HIS A 139 -2.80 -3.66 12.56
N ARG A 140 -2.96 -2.33 12.48
CA ARG A 140 -3.85 -1.56 13.36
C ARG A 140 -5.31 -1.99 13.28
N ASP A 141 -5.78 -2.33 12.08
CA ASP A 141 -7.21 -2.49 11.79
C ASP A 141 -7.58 -3.90 11.28
N ILE A 142 -6.65 -4.87 11.30
CA ILE A 142 -6.84 -6.20 10.71
C ILE A 142 -7.98 -7.00 11.37
N ASP A 143 -8.19 -6.80 12.67
CA ASP A 143 -9.22 -7.50 13.44
C ASP A 143 -10.53 -6.70 13.59
N LYS A 144 -10.59 -5.47 13.04
CA LYS A 144 -11.80 -4.65 13.12
C LYS A 144 -12.89 -5.19 12.20
N PRO A 145 -14.18 -5.00 12.51
CA PRO A 145 -15.28 -5.45 11.66
C PRO A 145 -15.12 -5.02 10.19
N VAL A 146 -15.47 -5.91 9.26
CA VAL A 146 -15.48 -5.58 7.83
C VAL A 146 -16.45 -4.43 7.59
N ILE A 147 -15.97 -3.35 7.00
CA ILE A 147 -16.82 -2.22 6.61
C ILE A 147 -17.56 -2.60 5.34
N GLU A 148 -18.86 -2.83 5.49
CA GLU A 148 -19.82 -2.97 4.42
C GLU A 148 -19.88 -1.66 3.61
N THR A 149 -19.12 -1.59 2.51
CA THR A 149 -19.39 -0.57 1.47
C THR A 149 -20.38 -1.18 0.49
N PRO A 150 -21.47 -0.49 0.10
CA PRO A 150 -22.29 -0.98 -1.00
C PRO A 150 -21.40 -1.22 -2.22
N ALA A 151 -21.55 -2.39 -2.85
CA ALA A 151 -20.71 -2.76 -3.98
C ALA A 151 -20.72 -1.65 -5.03
N SER A 152 -19.55 -1.23 -5.51
CA SER A 152 -19.50 -0.46 -6.75
C SER A 152 -20.25 -1.27 -7.81
N PRO A 153 -21.13 -0.64 -8.61
CA PRO A 153 -21.81 -1.37 -9.67
C PRO A 153 -20.76 -2.07 -10.51
N VAL A 154 -20.84 -3.40 -10.57
CA VAL A 154 -20.02 -4.20 -11.47
C VAL A 154 -20.40 -3.72 -12.87
N PRO A 155 -19.50 -3.09 -13.64
CA PRO A 155 -19.82 -2.78 -15.03
C PRO A 155 -20.22 -4.11 -15.70
N PRO A 156 -21.29 -4.12 -16.52
CA PRO A 156 -21.71 -5.34 -17.20
C PRO A 156 -20.49 -5.96 -17.89
N ALA A 157 -20.38 -7.29 -17.82
CA ALA A 157 -19.28 -8.03 -18.43
C ALA A 157 -19.17 -7.64 -19.91
N GLU A 158 -18.27 -6.71 -20.22
CA GLU A 158 -18.01 -6.35 -21.61
C GLU A 158 -17.46 -7.59 -22.30
N ALA A 159 -18.16 -7.99 -23.35
CA ALA A 159 -17.75 -9.08 -24.21
C ALA A 159 -16.27 -8.89 -24.59
N SER A 160 -15.48 -9.90 -24.25
CA SER A 160 -14.14 -10.21 -24.78
C SER A 160 -13.63 -9.26 -25.89
N GLY A 161 -12.59 -8.46 -25.59
CA GLY A 161 -11.67 -8.04 -26.65
C GLY A 161 -10.99 -6.67 -26.60
N THR A 162 -11.32 -5.75 -25.69
CA THR A 162 -10.77 -4.37 -25.76
C THR A 162 -9.81 -4.05 -24.60
N PRO A 163 -8.64 -3.42 -24.84
CA PRO A 163 -7.74 -3.02 -23.76
C PRO A 163 -8.37 -1.94 -22.89
N TRP A 164 -8.13 -2.03 -21.58
CA TRP A 164 -8.51 -1.05 -20.56
C TRP A 164 -8.21 0.40 -21.00
N PRO A 165 -9.18 1.33 -20.99
CA PRO A 165 -8.92 2.68 -21.44
C PRO A 165 -7.98 3.41 -20.47
N ARG A 166 -6.86 3.90 -20.99
CA ARG A 166 -5.99 4.88 -20.33
C ARG A 166 -6.50 6.28 -20.67
N SER A 167 -7.29 6.90 -19.80
CA SER A 167 -7.21 8.36 -19.58
C SER A 167 -8.27 8.86 -18.61
N SER A 168 -7.80 9.78 -17.76
CA SER A 168 -8.53 10.86 -17.11
C SER A 168 -9.55 11.57 -18.01
N THR A 169 -10.55 12.17 -17.37
CA THR A 169 -11.55 13.16 -17.87
C THR A 169 -12.95 12.59 -18.11
N ALA A 170 -13.76 12.54 -17.06
CA ALA A 170 -15.24 12.60 -17.15
C ALA A 170 -15.87 12.86 -15.77
N TRP A 171 -15.75 14.09 -15.27
CA TRP A 171 -16.68 14.61 -14.25
C TRP A 171 -17.17 15.98 -14.71
N MET A 172 -17.98 16.02 -15.77
CA MET A 172 -18.85 17.16 -16.03
C MET A 172 -20.13 16.70 -16.71
N THR A 173 -21.21 16.80 -15.94
CA THR A 173 -22.54 17.35 -16.26
C THR A 173 -23.65 16.44 -15.77
N SER A 174 -24.43 16.93 -14.80
CA SER A 174 -25.83 17.27 -15.04
C SER A 174 -26.51 17.57 -13.70
N SER A 175 -27.07 18.78 -13.59
CA SER A 175 -28.35 18.96 -12.89
C SER A 175 -29.05 20.21 -13.44
N ALA A 176 -29.95 19.93 -14.36
CA ALA A 176 -31.27 20.53 -14.61
C ALA A 176 -31.46 22.05 -14.45
N VAL A 177 -31.73 22.69 -15.58
CA VAL A 177 -32.48 23.95 -15.70
C VAL A 177 -33.96 23.66 -15.41
N ALA A 178 -34.55 24.37 -14.45
CA ALA A 178 -36.00 24.44 -14.25
C ALA A 178 -36.50 25.80 -14.76
N THR A 179 -37.34 25.77 -15.80
CA THR A 179 -38.17 26.89 -16.25
C THR A 179 -39.44 26.99 -15.42
N PRO A 180 -40.01 28.20 -15.28
CA PRO A 180 -41.47 28.32 -15.32
C PRO A 180 -41.91 29.33 -16.39
N THR A 181 -42.93 28.94 -17.14
CA THR A 181 -43.68 29.81 -18.07
C THR A 181 -44.84 30.49 -17.33
N LEU A 182 -44.95 31.79 -17.63
CA LEU A 182 -46.00 32.80 -17.36
C LEU A 182 -47.38 32.36 -16.83
N ILE A 183 -47.89 33.18 -15.90
CA ILE A 183 -49.03 34.09 -16.17
C ILE A 183 -48.70 35.46 -15.56
#